data_AF-A0A4R9EX30-F1
#
_entry.id   AF-A0A4R9EX30-F1
#
_cell.length_a   1.000
_cell.length_b   1.000
_cell.length_c   1.000
_cell.angle_alpha   90.00
_cell.angle_beta   90.00
_cell.angle_gamma   90.00
#
_symmetry.space_group_name_H-M   'P 1'
#
loop_
_entity.id
_entity.type
_entity.pdbx_description
1 polymer ?
#
loop_
_entity_poly.entity_id
_entity_poly.type
_entity_poly.pdbx_seq_one_letter_code
_entity_poly.pdbx_strand_id
1 'polypeptide(L)'
;MPCSHRNMATASRSSAFARGISTIGSWSELSPHDAVAAQPVRAQFVGPALATYRVALRHPNVVPLLATRLLSTPLARRPVAVLRSDERVLALLQDAGLSDGRAVRVHRAFTAWLLGYLFVELRAMDDDPGEPDPAFRLGLYRMPAQEFPRLRATALAMGDRGGPEQLSAGLEALLGS
;
A
#
# COMPACT_ATOMS: atom_id res chain seq x y z
N MET A 1 -49.55 -24.84 15.91
CA MET A 1 -48.58 -25.52 15.04
C MET A 1 -48.30 -24.63 13.83
N PRO A 2 -47.04 -24.49 13.38
CA PRO A 2 -46.58 -23.33 12.64
C PRO A 2 -46.39 -23.59 11.14
N CYS A 3 -46.45 -22.54 10.33
CA CYS A 3 -45.71 -22.46 9.08
C CYS A 3 -44.98 -21.11 9.01
N SER A 4 -43.66 -21.23 9.11
CA SER A 4 -42.64 -20.21 8.97
C SER A 4 -42.05 -20.37 7.59
N HIS A 5 -42.06 -19.34 6.74
CA HIS A 5 -41.11 -19.25 5.64
C HIS A 5 -40.16 -18.07 5.88
N ARG A 6 -39.01 -18.48 6.42
CA ARG A 6 -37.83 -17.69 6.73
C ARG A 6 -37.07 -17.43 5.43
N ASN A 7 -36.90 -16.16 5.07
CA ASN A 7 -36.06 -15.73 3.95
C ASN A 7 -34.59 -15.74 4.42
N MET A 8 -33.86 -16.82 4.12
CA MET A 8 -32.42 -16.98 4.35
C MET A 8 -31.71 -16.72 3.03
N ALA A 9 -30.96 -15.61 2.91
CA ALA A 9 -29.69 -15.52 2.17
C ALA A 9 -29.38 -14.06 1.77
N THR A 10 -28.80 -13.26 2.67
CA THR A 10 -27.94 -12.11 2.29
C THR A 10 -26.91 -11.72 3.36
N ALA A 11 -26.99 -12.24 4.59
CA ALA A 11 -26.07 -11.88 5.67
C ALA A 11 -24.86 -12.85 5.80
N SER A 12 -23.98 -12.94 4.80
CA SER A 12 -22.79 -13.82 4.91
C SER A 12 -21.46 -13.26 4.39
N ARG A 13 -21.44 -12.21 3.56
CA ARG A 13 -20.17 -11.74 2.95
C ARG A 13 -19.45 -10.60 3.68
N SER A 14 -20.14 -9.82 4.53
CA SER A 14 -19.50 -8.67 5.22
C SER A 14 -18.74 -9.01 6.51
N SER A 15 -18.89 -10.22 7.07
CA SER A 15 -18.24 -10.57 8.37
C SER A 15 -16.84 -11.17 8.24
N ALA A 16 -16.38 -11.48 7.02
CA ALA A 16 -15.06 -12.07 6.78
C ALA A 16 -13.94 -11.01 6.72
N PHE A 17 -14.23 -9.80 6.22
CA PHE A 17 -13.25 -8.72 6.08
C PHE A 17 -12.87 -8.09 7.44
N ALA A 18 -13.82 -7.99 8.37
CA ALA A 18 -13.61 -7.41 9.70
C ALA A 18 -12.87 -8.32 10.70
N ARG A 19 -12.81 -9.63 10.45
CA ARG A 19 -12.08 -10.60 11.31
C ARG A 19 -10.62 -10.83 10.90
N GLY A 20 -10.19 -10.35 9.73
CA GLY A 20 -8.80 -10.48 9.28
C GLY A 20 -7.83 -9.46 9.89
N ILE A 21 -8.34 -8.34 10.40
CA ILE A 21 -7.52 -7.22 10.91
C ILE A 21 -7.12 -7.43 12.38
N SER A 22 -7.85 -8.25 13.13
CA SER A 22 -7.65 -8.45 14.58
C SER A 22 -6.68 -9.58 14.95
N THR A 23 -5.89 -10.12 14.01
CA THR A 23 -4.84 -11.13 14.29
C THR A 23 -3.43 -10.67 13.91
N ILE A 24 -3.18 -9.35 13.93
CA ILE A 24 -1.83 -8.78 13.94
C ILE A 24 -1.52 -8.44 15.41
N GLY A 25 -1.17 -9.45 16.19
CA GLY A 25 -1.07 -9.29 17.64
C GLY A 25 -0.37 -10.44 18.34
N SER A 26 0.89 -10.67 18.03
CA SER A 26 1.85 -11.24 19.00
C SER A 26 3.25 -10.68 18.71
N TRP A 27 3.41 -9.38 18.99
CA TRP A 27 4.69 -8.68 19.02
C TRP A 27 5.28 -8.83 20.42
N SER A 28 5.79 -10.02 20.76
CA SER A 28 6.55 -10.22 21.98
C SER A 28 7.93 -10.75 21.62
N GLU A 29 8.95 -10.04 22.12
CA GLU A 29 10.40 -10.29 22.01
C GLU A 29 11.10 -9.60 20.82
N LEU A 30 11.15 -8.26 20.88
CA LEU A 30 12.22 -7.49 20.25
C LEU A 30 13.48 -7.64 21.11
N SER A 31 14.52 -8.30 20.59
CA SER A 31 15.83 -8.33 21.26
C SER A 31 16.51 -6.95 21.11
N PRO A 32 17.24 -6.46 22.12
CA PRO A 32 17.96 -5.18 22.05
C PRO A 32 18.94 -5.07 20.86
N HIS A 33 19.50 -6.18 20.39
CA HIS A 33 20.36 -6.21 19.20
C HIS A 33 19.59 -5.93 17.90
N ASP A 34 18.30 -6.26 17.83
CA ASP A 34 17.46 -6.03 16.67
C ASP A 34 17.08 -4.55 16.50
N ALA A 35 16.97 -3.81 17.60
CA ALA A 35 16.60 -2.39 17.59
C ALA A 35 17.75 -1.51 17.07
N VAL A 36 19.00 -1.85 17.39
CA VAL A 36 20.20 -1.15 16.91
C VAL A 36 20.47 -1.48 15.43
N ALA A 37 20.21 -2.72 14.99
CA ALA A 37 20.21 -3.09 13.58
C ALA A 37 19.10 -2.39 12.77
N ALA A 38 17.96 -2.05 13.40
CA ALA A 38 16.84 -1.40 12.73
C ALA A 38 17.13 0.04 12.24
N GLN A 39 18.08 0.77 12.82
CA GLN A 39 18.42 2.14 12.40
C GLN A 39 19.17 2.19 11.05
N PRO A 40 20.25 1.41 10.82
CA PRO A 40 20.92 1.36 9.51
C PRO A 40 20.07 0.67 8.44
N VAL A 41 19.13 -0.21 8.80
CA VAL A 41 18.15 -0.81 7.88
C VAL A 41 17.33 0.28 7.20
N ARG A 42 16.74 1.22 7.95
CA ARG A 42 15.75 2.20 7.43
C ARG A 42 16.23 3.01 6.22
N ALA A 43 17.43 3.57 6.28
CA ALA A 43 17.99 4.39 5.20
C ALA A 43 18.20 3.58 3.90
N GLN A 44 18.41 2.26 4.01
CA GLN A 44 18.67 1.39 2.85
C GLN A 44 17.40 1.11 2.01
N PHE A 45 16.18 1.31 2.56
CA PHE A 45 14.92 1.07 1.84
C PHE A 45 14.41 2.28 1.05
N VAL A 46 14.85 3.49 1.42
CA VAL A 46 14.43 4.72 0.75
C VAL A 46 14.89 4.72 -0.71
N GLY A 47 16.11 4.28 -0.99
CA GLY A 47 16.65 4.20 -2.36
C GLY A 47 15.82 3.31 -3.31
N PRO A 48 15.60 2.02 -2.99
CA PRO A 48 14.76 1.12 -3.77
C PRO A 48 13.31 1.62 -3.93
N ALA A 49 12.72 2.21 -2.89
CA ALA A 49 11.38 2.77 -2.97
C ALA A 49 11.30 3.97 -3.92
N LEU A 50 12.24 4.92 -3.82
CA LEU A 50 12.32 6.07 -4.72
C LEU A 50 12.56 5.65 -6.18
N ALA A 51 13.37 4.63 -6.42
CA ALA A 51 13.56 4.08 -7.76
C ALA A 51 12.24 3.54 -8.34
N THR A 52 11.50 2.78 -7.54
CA THR A 52 10.18 2.25 -7.92
C THR A 52 9.18 3.38 -8.16
N TYR A 53 9.14 4.37 -7.28
CA TYR A 53 8.31 5.57 -7.40
C TYR A 53 8.56 6.31 -8.72
N ARG A 54 9.82 6.57 -9.08
CA ARG A 54 10.17 7.24 -10.36
C ARG A 54 9.75 6.43 -11.59
N VAL A 55 9.82 5.11 -11.54
CA VAL A 55 9.32 4.25 -12.62
C VAL A 55 7.80 4.35 -12.72
N ALA A 56 7.11 4.32 -11.59
CA ALA A 56 5.67 4.37 -11.51
C ALA A 56 5.10 5.71 -12.00
N LEU A 57 5.76 6.83 -11.70
CA LEU A 57 5.40 8.15 -12.25
C LEU A 57 5.51 8.23 -13.77
N ARG A 58 6.54 7.60 -14.37
CA ARG A 58 6.72 7.56 -15.83
C ARG A 58 5.76 6.59 -16.52
N HIS A 59 5.28 5.60 -15.78
CA HIS A 59 4.42 4.54 -16.31
C HIS A 59 3.28 4.25 -15.32
N PRO A 60 2.23 5.09 -15.25
CA PRO A 60 1.18 4.96 -14.23
C PRO A 60 0.48 3.58 -14.21
N ASN A 61 0.40 2.93 -15.37
CA ASN A 61 -0.20 1.61 -15.52
C ASN A 61 0.69 0.44 -15.00
N VAL A 62 1.95 0.70 -14.63
CA VAL A 62 2.85 -0.35 -14.11
C VAL A 62 2.37 -0.89 -12.77
N VAL A 63 1.81 -0.04 -11.89
CA VAL A 63 1.44 -0.45 -10.53
C VAL A 63 0.24 -1.42 -10.53
N PRO A 64 -0.87 -1.15 -11.25
CA PRO A 64 -1.94 -2.14 -11.42
C PRO A 64 -1.45 -3.46 -12.05
N LEU A 65 -0.56 -3.39 -13.04
CA LEU A 65 0.00 -4.57 -13.70
C LEU A 65 0.88 -5.40 -12.76
N LEU A 66 1.69 -4.76 -11.92
CA LEU A 66 2.51 -5.43 -10.92
C LEU A 66 1.62 -6.08 -9.85
N ALA A 67 0.66 -5.34 -9.31
CA ALA A 67 -0.25 -5.84 -8.27
C ALA A 67 -1.02 -7.09 -8.75
N THR A 68 -1.61 -7.03 -9.94
CA THR A 68 -2.35 -8.17 -10.53
C THR A 68 -1.43 -9.36 -10.82
N ARG A 69 -0.22 -9.14 -11.35
CA ARG A 69 0.74 -10.23 -11.55
C ARG A 69 1.18 -10.89 -10.26
N LEU A 70 1.40 -10.13 -9.18
CA LEU A 70 1.76 -10.68 -7.88
C LEU A 70 0.68 -11.61 -7.31
N LEU A 71 -0.59 -11.38 -7.68
CA LEU A 71 -1.74 -12.20 -7.28
C LEU A 71 -1.92 -13.46 -8.14
N SER A 72 -1.60 -13.40 -9.43
CA SER A 72 -1.91 -14.46 -10.40
C SER A 72 -0.71 -15.27 -10.87
N THR A 73 0.52 -14.84 -10.58
CA THR A 73 1.75 -15.47 -11.07
C THR A 73 2.55 -16.10 -9.92
N PRO A 74 2.76 -17.43 -9.94
CA PRO A 74 3.64 -18.10 -8.99
C PRO A 74 5.03 -17.47 -8.96
N LEU A 75 5.70 -17.44 -7.79
CA LEU A 75 6.98 -16.75 -7.58
C LEU A 75 8.01 -17.08 -8.68
N ALA A 76 8.25 -18.35 -8.96
CA ALA A 76 9.23 -18.81 -9.95
C ALA A 76 8.91 -18.39 -11.40
N ARG A 77 7.69 -17.92 -11.69
CA ARG A 77 7.26 -17.45 -13.01
C ARG A 77 7.14 -15.93 -13.10
N ARG A 78 7.48 -15.21 -12.03
CA ARG A 78 7.45 -13.74 -12.04
C ARG A 78 8.53 -13.21 -12.99
N PRO A 79 8.34 -12.00 -13.57
CA PRO A 79 9.36 -11.38 -14.40
C PRO A 79 10.69 -11.25 -13.63
N VAL A 80 11.81 -11.50 -14.32
CA VAL A 80 13.16 -11.43 -13.73
C VAL A 80 13.43 -10.10 -13.02
N ALA A 81 12.90 -9.00 -13.53
CA ALA A 81 13.01 -7.69 -12.88
C ALA A 81 12.37 -7.64 -11.49
N VAL A 82 11.22 -8.30 -11.30
CA VAL A 82 10.55 -8.39 -9.99
C VAL A 82 11.36 -9.26 -9.04
N LEU A 83 11.83 -10.41 -9.52
CA LEU A 83 12.67 -11.31 -8.72
C LEU A 83 13.98 -10.64 -8.27
N ARG A 84 14.63 -9.88 -9.16
CA ARG A 84 15.85 -9.11 -8.81
C ARG A 84 15.58 -8.03 -7.78
N SER A 85 14.42 -7.37 -7.85
CA SER A 85 14.02 -6.38 -6.85
C SER A 85 13.77 -7.04 -5.50
N ASP A 86 13.05 -8.16 -5.46
CA ASP A 86 12.79 -8.93 -4.24
C ASP A 86 14.11 -9.44 -3.62
N GLU A 87 15.00 -10.00 -4.44
CA GLU A 87 16.32 -10.49 -4.02
C GLU A 87 17.17 -9.38 -3.42
N ARG A 88 17.25 -8.21 -4.07
CA ARG A 88 18.02 -7.06 -3.57
C ARG A 88 17.49 -6.59 -2.21
N VAL A 89 16.17 -6.54 -2.03
CA VAL A 89 15.57 -6.11 -0.76
C VAL A 89 15.85 -7.14 0.34
N LEU A 90 15.75 -8.44 0.04
CA LEU A 90 16.07 -9.51 1.00
C LEU A 90 17.55 -9.51 1.38
N ALA A 91 18.46 -9.33 0.43
CA ALA A 91 19.89 -9.21 0.69
C ALA A 91 20.20 -8.04 1.64
N LEU A 92 19.61 -6.86 1.42
CA LEU A 92 19.77 -5.71 2.32
C LEU A 92 19.27 -6.01 3.75
N LEU A 93 18.18 -6.77 3.88
CA LEU A 93 17.66 -7.18 5.19
C LEU A 93 18.60 -8.17 5.90
N GLN A 94 19.16 -9.13 5.16
CA GLN A 94 20.08 -10.13 5.68
C GLN A 94 21.45 -9.52 6.03
N ASP A 95 21.98 -8.62 5.20
CA ASP A 95 23.23 -7.88 5.45
C ASP A 95 23.13 -7.01 6.71
N ALA A 96 21.92 -6.59 7.05
CA ALA A 96 21.64 -5.90 8.31
C ALA A 96 21.46 -6.83 9.52
N GLY A 97 21.70 -8.14 9.36
CA GLY A 97 21.69 -9.13 10.44
C GLY A 97 20.30 -9.67 10.80
N LEU A 98 19.26 -9.43 9.99
CA LEU A 98 17.94 -10.02 10.25
C LEU A 98 17.95 -11.51 9.91
N SER A 99 17.35 -12.32 10.76
CA SER A 99 17.06 -13.72 10.45
C SER A 99 16.11 -13.83 9.26
N ASP A 100 16.17 -14.94 8.51
CA ASP A 100 15.34 -15.16 7.31
C ASP A 100 13.85 -14.95 7.58
N GLY A 101 13.34 -15.47 8.70
CA GLY A 101 11.94 -15.29 9.08
C GLY A 101 11.57 -13.82 9.29
N ARG A 102 12.47 -13.01 9.86
CA ARG A 102 12.26 -11.57 10.05
C ARG A 102 12.41 -10.80 8.74
N ALA A 103 13.41 -11.13 7.93
CA ALA A 103 13.61 -10.55 6.60
C ALA A 103 12.35 -10.75 5.72
N VAL A 104 11.79 -11.95 5.69
CA VAL A 104 10.54 -12.22 4.93
C VAL A 104 9.37 -11.38 5.43
N ARG A 105 9.21 -11.21 6.76
CA ARG A 105 8.14 -10.36 7.32
C ARG A 105 8.30 -8.89 6.91
N VAL A 106 9.52 -8.35 7.03
CA VAL A 106 9.81 -6.95 6.66
C VAL A 106 9.68 -6.74 5.15
N HIS A 107 10.16 -7.66 4.32
CA HIS A 107 9.99 -7.62 2.86
C HIS A 107 8.51 -7.55 2.46
N ARG A 108 7.66 -8.37 3.08
CA ARG A 108 6.20 -8.35 2.84
C ARG A 108 5.57 -7.03 3.25
N ALA A 109 5.92 -6.50 4.42
CA ALA A 109 5.42 -5.22 4.91
C ALA A 109 5.84 -4.07 3.98
N PHE A 110 7.12 -4.01 3.61
CA PHE A 110 7.67 -3.05 2.66
C PHE A 110 6.95 -3.10 1.32
N THR A 111 6.78 -4.30 0.74
CA THR A 111 6.12 -4.48 -0.56
C THR A 111 4.66 -4.04 -0.52
N ALA A 112 3.91 -4.45 0.52
CA ALA A 112 2.51 -4.10 0.67
C ALA A 112 2.32 -2.58 0.83
N TRP A 113 3.14 -1.96 1.68
CA TRP A 113 3.10 -0.52 1.92
C TRP A 113 3.47 0.28 0.67
N LEU A 114 4.55 -0.09 -0.04
CA LEU A 114 5.01 0.60 -1.23
C LEU A 114 3.96 0.55 -2.35
N LEU A 115 3.36 -0.62 -2.59
CA LEU A 115 2.29 -0.75 -3.58
C LEU A 115 1.08 0.09 -3.17
N GLY A 116 0.69 0.07 -1.90
CA GLY A 116 -0.41 0.89 -1.37
C GLY A 116 -0.19 2.38 -1.56
N TYR A 117 1.02 2.87 -1.23
CA TYR A 117 1.40 4.26 -1.44
C TYR A 117 1.29 4.65 -2.92
N LEU A 118 1.84 3.83 -3.82
CA LEU A 118 1.80 4.11 -5.25
C LEU A 118 0.38 4.07 -5.84
N PHE A 119 -0.52 3.23 -5.33
CA PHE A 119 -1.92 3.25 -5.72
C PHE A 119 -2.62 4.56 -5.35
N VAL A 120 -2.33 5.11 -4.17
CA VAL A 120 -2.89 6.40 -3.72
C VAL A 120 -2.25 7.57 -4.46
N GLU A 121 -0.98 7.45 -4.84
CA GLU A 121 -0.25 8.49 -5.57
C GLU A 121 -0.67 8.60 -7.04
N LEU A 122 -0.95 7.45 -7.68
CA LEU A 122 -1.22 7.35 -9.12
C LEU A 122 -2.70 7.20 -9.45
N ARG A 123 -3.59 7.29 -8.45
CA ARG A 123 -5.03 7.21 -8.67
C ARG A 123 -5.48 8.23 -9.72
N ALA A 124 -6.38 7.79 -10.59
CA ALA A 124 -7.13 8.71 -11.43
C ALA A 124 -8.15 9.43 -10.55
N MET A 125 -7.88 10.70 -10.24
CA MET A 125 -8.82 11.58 -9.53
C MET A 125 -9.58 12.51 -10.48
N ASP A 126 -9.03 12.76 -11.67
CA ASP A 126 -9.62 13.67 -12.64
C ASP A 126 -10.79 12.99 -13.37
N ASP A 127 -11.95 13.62 -13.31
CA ASP A 127 -13.14 13.39 -14.14
C ASP A 127 -12.93 13.93 -15.57
N ASP A 128 -12.34 15.13 -15.68
CA ASP A 128 -11.96 15.75 -16.96
C ASP A 128 -10.57 16.40 -16.84
N PRO A 129 -9.50 15.73 -17.28
CA PRO A 129 -8.13 16.25 -17.20
C PRO A 129 -7.90 17.58 -17.95
N GLY A 130 -8.75 17.92 -18.92
CA GLY A 130 -8.64 19.15 -19.71
C GLY A 130 -9.26 20.37 -19.02
N GLU A 131 -10.04 20.16 -17.96
CA GLU A 131 -10.75 21.21 -17.26
C GLU A 131 -9.78 22.09 -16.43
N PRO A 132 -9.71 23.41 -16.67
CA PRO A 132 -8.81 24.30 -15.94
C PRO A 132 -9.17 24.45 -14.47
N ASP A 133 -10.46 24.43 -14.10
CA ASP A 133 -10.89 24.54 -12.71
C ASP A 133 -10.68 23.19 -11.98
N PRO A 134 -9.85 23.13 -10.92
CA PRO A 134 -9.55 21.88 -10.24
C PRO A 134 -10.78 21.26 -9.55
N ALA A 135 -11.79 22.05 -9.16
CA ALA A 135 -13.02 21.53 -8.58
C ALA A 135 -13.89 20.82 -9.63
N PHE A 136 -13.94 21.33 -10.86
CA PHE A 136 -14.63 20.66 -11.96
C PHE A 136 -13.84 19.50 -12.53
N ARG A 137 -12.51 19.63 -12.63
CA ARG A 137 -11.59 18.55 -12.99
C ARG A 137 -11.78 17.33 -12.09
N LEU A 138 -11.98 17.53 -10.78
CA LEU A 138 -12.23 16.46 -9.82
C LEU A 138 -13.70 16.00 -9.76
N GLY A 139 -14.59 16.55 -10.58
CA GLY A 139 -16.00 16.17 -10.62
C GLY A 139 -16.81 16.62 -9.39
N LEU A 140 -16.35 17.63 -8.63
CA LEU A 140 -16.99 18.01 -7.37
C LEU A 140 -18.43 18.47 -7.55
N TYR A 141 -18.80 19.00 -8.72
CA TYR A 141 -20.20 19.37 -9.02
C TYR A 141 -21.18 18.18 -8.93
N ARG A 142 -20.70 16.93 -9.04
CA ARG A 142 -21.51 15.71 -8.89
C ARG A 142 -21.62 15.20 -7.44
N MET A 143 -20.90 15.81 -6.49
CA MET A 143 -20.81 15.37 -5.11
C MET A 143 -21.72 16.21 -4.19
N PRO A 144 -22.85 15.69 -3.67
CA PRO A 144 -23.76 16.47 -2.82
C PRO A 144 -23.07 16.98 -1.55
N ALA A 145 -23.05 18.29 -1.35
CA ALA A 145 -22.30 18.92 -0.25
C ALA A 145 -22.86 18.63 1.15
N GLN A 146 -24.17 18.39 1.24
CA GLN A 146 -24.81 18.05 2.50
C GLN A 146 -24.50 16.60 2.94
N GLU A 147 -24.28 15.70 1.98
CA GLU A 147 -23.99 14.29 2.25
C GLU A 147 -22.48 14.03 2.45
N PHE A 148 -21.63 14.73 1.69
CA PHE A 148 -20.17 14.54 1.72
C PHE A 148 -19.40 15.82 2.07
N PRO A 149 -19.74 16.54 3.16
CA PRO A 149 -19.15 17.84 3.46
C PRO A 149 -17.64 17.77 3.66
N ARG A 150 -17.14 16.71 4.33
CA ARG A 150 -15.70 16.52 4.58
C ARG A 150 -14.93 16.20 3.31
N LEU A 151 -15.44 15.29 2.47
CA LEU A 151 -14.78 14.92 1.22
C LEU A 151 -14.70 16.12 0.27
N ARG A 152 -15.78 16.91 0.15
CA ARG A 152 -15.75 18.14 -0.64
C ARG A 152 -14.73 19.15 -0.12
N ALA A 153 -14.64 19.32 1.19
CA ALA A 153 -13.71 20.26 1.80
C ALA A 153 -12.24 19.85 1.60
N THR A 154 -11.94 18.55 1.54
CA THR A 154 -10.56 18.05 1.40
C THR A 154 -10.19 17.63 -0.02
N ALA A 155 -11.14 17.58 -0.95
CA ALA A 155 -10.92 16.97 -2.27
C ALA A 155 -9.76 17.58 -3.06
N LEU A 156 -9.60 18.91 -3.01
CA LEU A 156 -8.50 19.59 -3.70
C LEU A 156 -7.14 19.13 -3.17
N ALA A 157 -6.96 19.14 -1.84
CA ALA A 157 -5.73 18.65 -1.21
C ALA A 157 -5.52 17.15 -1.41
N MET A 158 -6.59 16.38 -1.53
CA MET A 158 -6.51 14.97 -1.92
C MET A 158 -6.15 14.76 -3.39
N GLY A 159 -6.34 15.75 -4.26
CA GLY A 159 -5.89 15.69 -5.65
C GLY A 159 -4.37 15.84 -5.77
N ASP A 160 -3.73 16.48 -4.79
CA ASP A 160 -2.29 16.66 -4.75
C ASP A 160 -1.56 15.33 -4.47
N ARG A 161 -0.39 15.20 -5.10
CA ARG A 161 0.50 14.06 -4.91
C ARG A 161 1.34 14.23 -3.65
N GLY A 162 1.56 13.14 -2.95
CA GLY A 162 2.33 13.09 -1.71
C GLY A 162 3.82 13.31 -1.89
N GLY A 163 4.38 12.87 -3.02
CA GLY A 163 5.77 13.09 -3.36
C GLY A 163 6.79 12.18 -2.64
N PRO A 164 8.06 12.23 -3.06
CA PRO A 164 9.12 11.38 -2.52
C PRO A 164 9.38 11.61 -1.01
N GLU A 165 9.08 12.79 -0.49
CA GLU A 165 9.21 13.13 0.93
C GLU A 165 8.19 12.35 1.77
N GLN A 166 6.91 12.34 1.36
CA GLN A 166 5.88 11.59 2.07
C GLN A 166 6.09 10.07 1.92
N LEU A 167 6.60 9.62 0.77
CA LEU A 167 7.04 8.23 0.60
C LEU A 167 8.10 7.86 1.64
N SER A 168 9.15 8.67 1.78
CA SER A 168 10.26 8.39 2.70
C SER A 168 9.80 8.40 4.16
N ALA A 169 9.01 9.41 4.55
CA ALA A 169 8.47 9.51 5.91
C ALA A 169 7.57 8.31 6.27
N GLY A 170 6.75 7.84 5.35
CA GLY A 170 5.89 6.68 5.61
C GLY A 170 6.66 5.35 5.70
N LEU A 171 7.76 5.19 4.95
CA LEU A 171 8.67 4.04 5.12
C LEU A 171 9.37 4.07 6.47
N GLU A 172 9.85 5.24 6.89
CA GLU A 172 10.49 5.39 8.20
C GLU A 172 9.52 5.07 9.34
N ALA A 173 8.25 5.46 9.22
CA ALA A 173 7.21 5.10 10.17
C ALA A 173 6.94 3.59 10.19
N LEU A 174 6.80 2.95 9.02
CA LEU A 174 6.57 1.51 8.90
C LEU A 174 7.70 0.67 9.49
N LEU A 175 8.94 1.06 9.24
CA LEU A 175 10.14 0.39 9.74
C LEU A 175 10.49 0.83 11.17
N GLY A 176 9.73 1.80 11.70
CA GLY A 176 9.93 2.40 13.01
C GLY A 176 9.07 1.86 14.14
N SER A 177 7.95 1.25 13.81
CA SER A 177 7.05 0.53 14.72
C SER A 177 7.50 -0.90 14.95
#